data_AF-A0A2E7GY07-F1
#
_entry.id   AF-A0A2E7GY07-F1
#
_cell.length_a   1.000
_cell.length_b   1.000
_cell.length_c   1.000
_cell.angle_alpha   90.00
_cell.angle_beta   90.00
_cell.angle_gamma   90.00
#
_symmetry.space_group_name_H-M   'P 1'
#
loop_
_entity.id
_entity.type
_entity.pdbx_description
1 polymer ?
#
loop_
_entity_poly.entity_id
_entity_poly.type
_entity_poly.pdbx_seq_one_letter_code
_entity_poly.pdbx_strand_id
1 'polypeptide(L)'
;MNRRNPVMLCLVLLFSVAMFPNSVVAEEDDIIIESNMTWSDDMSLSHNVRVVNGGILNFVDSEVSISDGVEIFVDENSILGIYNSSLISSAPPGELVGYGYCDQGNRSGVKIEWPSSSTVLVTMTAIEPTTFDGVTAYFGDHSEDLSGQEYSLEIENVPDGEIWIDLVGPLCHPPSVSSISVKRANGGDFDCPSCIYPTNAAEFEFRNMMVYGPPGFTILTEGEFVSTNSIIFGGQISSSSNVHINDSLLNRVGPILLTSDDAEIHLGGGSQFTNSTDDHDVRANAHSTIIWGDDVAGSGGLTDKWERRVSSQRLSFDAMFITYEITGMHKFPSYSNFSNEIGVSFIDGGRERVVEIAWSEDNTWEEEEIWSEQAIVTITDYRTAWNPEESGIGHYGGGQFELTWDSEVKVESGTPMVVWDSLSVSGEDGALNEASVGDSVNVDAVISNSGSAAASLAINCEDVSTNTTAQISPSFPNSIIGPGEQVTISFSWRVSVLGEDSLSCRILTPTQLVDEFAFGGGQMSSQNVNWVAAEDDGGDSLLPALIALAIAASVGGFFLFSIYNEREEDLEE
;
A
#
# COMPACT_ATOMS: atom_id res chain seq x y z
N MET A 1 50.20 87.66 12.48
CA MET A 1 48.92 88.38 12.31
C MET A 1 47.78 87.37 12.34
N ASN A 2 46.82 87.54 13.28
CA ASN A 2 45.40 87.15 13.27
C ASN A 2 44.92 86.09 12.26
N ARG A 3 44.06 85.11 12.57
CA ARG A 3 43.27 84.73 13.77
C ARG A 3 42.59 83.37 13.47
N ARG A 4 42.33 82.57 14.52
CA ARG A 4 41.36 81.44 14.69
C ARG A 4 41.80 79.98 14.42
N ASN A 5 42.11 79.31 15.54
CA ASN A 5 41.85 77.91 15.94
C ASN A 5 40.32 77.61 16.07
N PRO A 6 39.83 76.38 16.38
CA PRO A 6 40.45 75.04 16.43
C PRO A 6 39.58 73.85 15.89
N VAL A 7 40.19 72.65 15.83
CA VAL A 7 39.65 71.27 16.10
C VAL A 7 38.13 71.07 16.16
N MET A 8 37.56 70.16 15.32
CA MET A 8 36.75 68.97 15.69
C MET A 8 36.08 68.31 14.45
N LEU A 9 35.99 66.97 14.45
CA LEU A 9 35.33 66.03 13.51
C LEU A 9 36.01 65.71 12.16
N CYS A 10 36.76 64.61 12.14
CA CYS A 10 36.75 63.63 11.04
C CYS A 10 37.11 62.28 11.64
N LEU A 11 36.07 61.54 12.04
CA LEU A 11 36.14 60.21 12.62
C LEU A 11 35.12 59.37 11.84
N VAL A 12 35.54 58.15 11.48
CA VAL A 12 34.80 57.09 10.78
C VAL A 12 34.79 57.16 9.25
N LEU A 13 35.85 56.61 8.66
CA LEU A 13 35.84 55.84 7.42
C LEU A 13 37.23 55.21 7.28
N LEU A 14 37.37 53.97 7.77
CA LEU A 14 38.41 52.99 7.41
C LEU A 14 38.26 51.78 8.35
N PHE A 15 37.25 50.95 8.06
CA PHE A 15 37.27 49.54 8.42
C PHE A 15 36.71 48.76 7.23
N SER A 16 37.51 48.71 6.18
CA SER A 16 37.51 47.64 5.19
C SER A 16 38.11 46.40 5.86
N VAL A 17 37.27 45.46 6.29
CA VAL A 17 37.70 44.09 6.59
C VAL A 17 37.12 43.21 5.49
N ALA A 18 38.03 42.77 4.63
CA ALA A 18 37.82 41.65 3.74
C ALA A 18 37.48 40.41 4.57
N MET A 19 36.37 39.75 4.23
CA MET A 19 36.01 38.42 4.69
C MET A 19 35.74 37.57 3.46
N PHE A 20 36.75 36.79 3.07
CA PHE A 20 36.67 35.47 2.43
C PHE A 20 38.01 34.78 2.76
N PRO A 21 38.10 33.45 2.94
CA PRO A 21 37.19 32.42 2.42
C PRO A 21 36.66 31.47 3.50
N ASN A 22 35.38 31.08 3.39
CA ASN A 22 34.99 29.72 3.78
C ASN A 22 35.07 28.88 2.50
N SER A 23 35.69 27.71 2.64
CA SER A 23 35.97 26.76 1.58
C SER A 23 34.69 26.32 0.88
N VAL A 24 34.48 26.83 -0.34
CA VAL A 24 33.68 26.18 -1.37
C VAL A 24 34.48 24.96 -1.81
N VAL A 25 34.01 23.78 -1.42
CA VAL A 25 34.44 22.52 -2.02
C VAL A 25 33.54 22.33 -3.23
N ALA A 26 34.13 22.42 -4.42
CA ALA A 26 33.44 22.21 -5.68
C ALA A 26 33.12 20.72 -5.84
N GLU A 27 31.85 20.39 -5.62
CA GLU A 27 31.13 19.23 -6.16
C GLU A 27 29.89 19.88 -6.78
N GLU A 28 29.82 19.96 -8.12
CA GLU A 28 28.80 20.64 -8.96
C GLU A 28 28.04 21.77 -8.23
N ASP A 29 28.51 23.02 -8.35
CA ASP A 29 28.20 24.15 -7.44
C ASP A 29 26.68 24.44 -7.24
N ASP A 30 26.03 23.66 -6.38
CA ASP A 30 24.73 23.95 -5.79
C ASP A 30 24.87 25.19 -4.88
N ILE A 31 23.85 26.05 -4.87
CA ILE A 31 23.75 27.17 -3.94
C ILE A 31 23.17 26.64 -2.61
N ILE A 32 24.00 26.57 -1.56
CA ILE A 32 23.60 26.02 -0.25
C ILE A 32 23.17 27.14 0.70
N ILE A 33 21.95 27.02 1.26
CA ILE A 33 21.35 27.95 2.22
C ILE A 33 21.22 27.26 3.59
N GLU A 34 22.12 27.58 4.52
CA GLU A 34 22.11 27.02 5.89
C GLU A 34 21.63 28.02 6.96
N SER A 35 21.21 29.21 6.54
CA SER A 35 20.76 30.28 7.43
C SER A 35 19.67 31.12 6.76
N ASN A 36 19.03 32.02 7.50
CA ASN A 36 17.99 32.87 6.94
C ASN A 36 18.57 33.83 5.89
N MET A 37 18.05 33.74 4.66
CA MET A 37 18.41 34.57 3.53
C MET A 37 17.18 35.07 2.79
N THR A 38 17.28 36.28 2.24
CA THR A 38 16.25 36.90 1.41
C THR A 38 16.86 37.32 0.08
N TRP A 39 16.24 36.92 -1.02
CA TRP A 39 16.51 37.42 -2.37
C TRP A 39 15.38 38.34 -2.78
N SER A 40 15.71 39.58 -3.12
CA SER A 40 14.73 40.64 -3.39
C SER A 40 15.00 41.46 -4.64
N ASP A 41 16.03 41.06 -5.41
CA ASP A 41 16.35 41.68 -6.69
C ASP A 41 15.98 40.69 -7.79
N ASP A 42 15.54 41.21 -8.93
CA ASP A 42 15.31 40.38 -10.12
C ASP A 42 16.61 39.66 -10.52
N MET A 43 16.51 38.37 -10.81
CA MET A 43 17.68 37.54 -11.08
C MET A 43 17.40 36.38 -12.04
N SER A 44 18.46 35.85 -12.62
CA SER A 44 18.45 34.56 -13.31
C SER A 44 19.05 33.49 -12.41
N LEU A 45 18.30 32.42 -12.14
CA LEU A 45 18.78 31.25 -11.41
C LEU A 45 19.15 30.15 -12.41
N SER A 46 20.40 29.70 -12.37
CA SER A 46 20.93 28.70 -13.30
C SER A 46 21.67 27.55 -12.60
N HIS A 47 21.58 27.49 -11.28
CA HIS A 47 22.20 26.47 -10.44
C HIS A 47 21.14 25.97 -9.47
N ASN A 48 21.26 24.71 -9.05
CA ASN A 48 20.37 24.17 -8.04
C ASN A 48 20.53 24.92 -6.72
N VAL A 49 19.48 24.90 -5.91
CA VAL A 49 19.45 25.53 -4.60
C VAL A 49 19.12 24.46 -3.58
N ARG A 50 19.88 24.40 -2.50
CA ARG A 50 19.62 23.50 -1.38
C ARG A 50 19.44 24.30 -0.10
N VAL A 51 18.23 24.34 0.43
CA VAL A 51 17.92 24.94 1.73
C VAL A 51 17.96 23.84 2.77
N VAL A 52 18.95 23.87 3.65
CA VAL A 52 19.29 22.74 4.54
C VAL A 52 19.56 23.19 5.97
N ASN A 53 19.63 22.25 6.91
CA ASN A 53 20.07 22.51 8.30
C ASN A 53 19.23 23.59 9.03
N GLY A 54 17.94 23.69 8.73
CA GLY A 54 17.06 24.73 9.29
C GLY A 54 17.24 26.12 8.65
N GLY A 55 17.90 26.18 7.49
CA GLY A 55 17.97 27.38 6.65
C GLY A 55 16.59 27.82 6.18
N ILE A 56 16.47 29.12 5.89
CA ILE A 56 15.25 29.72 5.36
C ILE A 56 15.64 30.55 4.14
N LEU A 57 15.02 30.28 2.99
CA LEU A 57 15.18 31.10 1.80
C LEU A 57 13.86 31.79 1.47
N ASN A 58 13.88 33.11 1.41
CA ASN A 58 12.72 33.91 1.02
C ASN A 58 12.99 34.66 -0.29
N PHE A 59 12.12 34.49 -1.28
CA PHE A 59 12.01 35.37 -2.43
C PHE A 59 10.99 36.46 -2.09
N VAL A 60 11.36 37.73 -2.22
CA VAL A 60 10.52 38.86 -1.79
C VAL A 60 10.54 39.98 -2.84
N ASP A 61 9.37 40.34 -3.36
CA ASP A 61 9.20 41.43 -4.33
C ASP A 61 10.15 41.31 -5.55
N SER A 62 10.34 40.09 -6.08
CA SER A 62 11.34 39.79 -7.12
C SER A 62 10.78 38.95 -8.27
N GLU A 63 11.30 39.15 -9.48
CA GLU A 63 11.11 38.25 -10.62
C GLU A 63 12.37 37.40 -10.85
N VAL A 64 12.20 36.08 -10.81
CA VAL A 64 13.29 35.11 -10.94
C VAL A 64 13.07 34.26 -12.18
N SER A 65 13.93 34.44 -13.17
CA SER A 65 13.96 33.58 -14.36
C SER A 65 14.81 32.34 -14.06
N ILE A 66 14.20 31.17 -14.07
CA ILE A 66 14.84 29.90 -13.73
C ILE A 66 15.22 29.15 -15.01
N SER A 67 16.47 28.73 -15.09
CA SER A 67 17.01 27.95 -16.20
C SER A 67 16.43 26.55 -16.20
N ASP A 68 16.31 25.96 -17.40
CA ASP A 68 15.83 24.58 -17.57
C ASP A 68 16.62 23.59 -16.70
N GLY A 69 15.89 22.70 -16.01
CA GLY A 69 16.44 21.62 -15.19
C GLY A 69 16.97 22.02 -13.81
N VAL A 70 16.79 23.27 -13.37
CA VAL A 70 17.17 23.68 -12.01
C VAL A 70 16.27 23.04 -10.97
N GLU A 71 16.87 22.53 -9.89
CA GLU A 71 16.17 22.01 -8.72
C GLU A 71 16.32 22.96 -7.52
N ILE A 72 15.22 23.22 -6.81
CA ILE A 72 15.20 23.86 -5.49
C ILE A 72 14.78 22.79 -4.47
N PHE A 73 15.75 22.30 -3.72
CA PHE A 73 15.54 21.32 -2.65
C PHE A 73 15.45 22.00 -1.27
N VAL A 74 14.48 21.61 -0.46
CA VAL A 74 14.25 22.09 0.90
C VAL A 74 14.23 20.89 1.85
N ASP A 75 15.22 20.82 2.72
CA ASP A 75 15.41 19.75 3.70
C ASP A 75 14.34 19.76 4.81
N GLU A 76 14.27 18.68 5.56
CA GLU A 76 13.48 18.60 6.78
C GLU A 76 13.83 19.77 7.72
N ASN A 77 12.80 20.44 8.27
CA ASN A 77 12.91 21.63 9.13
C ASN A 77 13.42 22.92 8.47
N SER A 78 13.67 22.92 7.15
CA SER A 78 13.97 24.12 6.38
C SER A 78 12.71 24.74 5.76
N ILE A 79 12.81 25.99 5.30
CA ILE A 79 11.66 26.73 4.76
C ILE A 79 12.04 27.42 3.45
N LEU A 80 11.18 27.27 2.45
CA LEU A 80 11.17 28.08 1.23
C LEU A 80 9.93 28.98 1.22
N GLY A 81 10.14 30.28 1.18
CA GLY A 81 9.08 31.28 1.09
C GLY A 81 9.14 32.06 -0.22
N ILE A 82 8.01 32.21 -0.90
CA ILE A 82 7.83 33.06 -2.08
C ILE A 82 6.77 34.11 -1.74
N TYR A 83 7.15 35.37 -1.70
CA TYR A 83 6.28 36.47 -1.29
C TYR A 83 6.31 37.58 -2.32
N ASN A 84 5.15 37.94 -2.86
CA ASN A 84 5.04 38.97 -3.90
C ASN A 84 6.03 38.78 -5.05
N SER A 85 6.37 37.53 -5.38
CA SER A 85 7.47 37.21 -6.29
C SER A 85 6.99 36.31 -7.42
N SER A 86 7.74 36.28 -8.52
CA SER A 86 7.45 35.43 -9.66
C SER A 86 8.61 34.48 -9.91
N LEU A 87 8.37 33.17 -9.89
CA LEU A 87 9.31 32.15 -10.36
C LEU A 87 8.90 31.71 -11.77
N ILE A 88 9.71 32.06 -12.76
CA ILE A 88 9.37 31.93 -14.18
C ILE A 88 10.37 30.99 -14.85
N SER A 89 9.89 29.85 -15.31
CA SER A 89 10.70 28.96 -16.15
C SER A 89 11.09 29.63 -17.47
N SER A 90 12.35 29.51 -17.86
CA SER A 90 12.84 29.89 -19.20
C SER A 90 12.45 28.90 -20.31
N ALA A 91 12.06 27.67 -19.93
CA ALA A 91 11.61 26.60 -20.82
C ALA A 91 10.42 25.86 -20.18
N PRO A 92 9.24 26.49 -20.06
CA PRO A 92 8.07 25.85 -19.49
C PRO A 92 7.57 24.70 -20.40
N PRO A 93 6.82 23.73 -19.85
CA PRO A 93 6.00 22.82 -20.64
C PRO A 93 5.22 23.59 -21.71
N GLY A 94 5.18 23.06 -22.93
CA GLY A 94 4.70 23.81 -24.10
C GLY A 94 3.85 23.00 -25.07
N GLU A 95 3.73 21.70 -24.87
CA GLU A 95 2.99 20.81 -25.75
C GLU A 95 1.57 20.61 -25.21
N LEU A 96 0.69 20.01 -26.01
CA LEU A 96 -0.69 19.72 -25.63
C LEU A 96 -1.04 18.26 -25.91
N VAL A 97 -1.71 17.62 -24.95
CA VAL A 97 -2.26 16.25 -25.10
C VAL A 97 -3.74 16.28 -24.75
N GLY A 98 -4.59 15.69 -25.59
CA GLY A 98 -6.02 15.59 -25.34
C GLY A 98 -6.39 14.56 -24.29
N TYR A 99 -7.59 14.67 -23.70
CA TYR A 99 -8.09 13.62 -22.78
C TYR A 99 -8.63 12.38 -23.50
N GLY A 100 -8.77 12.41 -24.83
CA GLY A 100 -9.22 11.26 -25.62
C GLY A 100 -10.74 11.10 -25.70
N TYR A 101 -11.50 12.20 -25.74
CA TYR A 101 -12.94 12.17 -25.98
C TYR A 101 -13.28 12.34 -27.47
N CYS A 102 -14.30 11.61 -27.92
CA CYS A 102 -14.77 11.62 -29.32
C CYS A 102 -16.08 12.40 -29.52
N ASP A 103 -16.86 12.59 -28.47
CA ASP A 103 -18.13 13.29 -28.54
C ASP A 103 -17.89 14.77 -28.86
N GLN A 104 -18.81 15.39 -29.62
CA GLN A 104 -18.61 16.73 -30.17
C GLN A 104 -18.40 17.81 -29.10
N GLY A 105 -18.96 17.63 -27.90
CA GLY A 105 -18.84 18.61 -26.82
C GLY A 105 -17.46 18.60 -26.16
N ASN A 106 -16.84 17.42 -26.07
CA ASN A 106 -15.61 17.22 -25.29
C ASN A 106 -14.36 17.01 -26.17
N ARG A 107 -14.43 17.28 -27.47
CA ARG A 107 -13.25 17.16 -28.34
C ARG A 107 -12.14 18.10 -27.86
N SER A 108 -10.93 17.59 -27.88
CA SER A 108 -9.71 18.38 -27.74
C SER A 108 -9.64 19.41 -28.85
N GLY A 109 -9.30 20.66 -28.56
CA GLY A 109 -9.24 21.67 -29.61
C GLY A 109 -8.37 22.85 -29.27
N VAL A 110 -7.90 23.51 -30.32
CA VAL A 110 -7.09 24.73 -30.25
C VAL A 110 -7.80 25.86 -30.97
N LYS A 111 -7.75 27.06 -30.38
CA LYS A 111 -8.34 28.27 -30.93
C LYS A 111 -7.30 29.06 -31.69
N ILE A 112 -7.61 29.35 -32.95
CA ILE A 112 -6.80 30.22 -33.80
C ILE A 112 -7.52 31.57 -33.93
N GLU A 113 -6.92 32.62 -33.38
CA GLU A 113 -7.39 33.99 -33.60
C GLU A 113 -6.86 34.53 -34.93
N TRP A 114 -7.73 35.18 -35.71
CA TRP A 114 -7.41 35.63 -37.06
C TRP A 114 -8.04 36.99 -37.39
N PRO A 115 -7.26 38.00 -37.83
CA PRO A 115 -7.68 39.41 -37.84
C PRO A 115 -8.40 39.87 -39.11
N SER A 116 -8.58 38.99 -40.10
CA SER A 116 -9.13 39.41 -41.40
C SER A 116 -9.65 38.23 -42.20
N SER A 117 -10.77 38.37 -42.90
CA SER A 117 -11.28 37.26 -43.69
C SER A 117 -10.34 36.87 -44.84
N SER A 118 -9.73 35.68 -44.75
CA SER A 118 -8.79 35.16 -45.75
C SER A 118 -8.61 33.65 -45.61
N THR A 119 -7.95 33.02 -46.58
CA THR A 119 -7.46 31.64 -46.45
C THR A 119 -6.26 31.58 -45.50
N VAL A 120 -6.36 30.71 -44.50
CA VAL A 120 -5.34 30.50 -43.47
C VAL A 120 -4.68 29.14 -43.68
N LEU A 121 -3.37 29.07 -43.46
CA LEU A 121 -2.62 27.83 -43.39
C LEU A 121 -2.16 27.61 -41.96
N VAL A 122 -2.69 26.57 -41.31
CA VAL A 122 -2.34 26.16 -39.96
C VAL A 122 -1.49 24.90 -40.06
N THR A 123 -0.22 24.99 -39.70
CA THR A 123 0.66 23.82 -39.62
C THR A 123 0.80 23.40 -38.18
N MET A 124 0.48 22.14 -37.90
CA MET A 124 0.63 21.50 -36.60
C MET A 124 1.71 20.43 -36.68
N THR A 125 2.46 20.25 -35.59
CA THR A 125 3.44 19.18 -35.43
C THR A 125 3.01 18.30 -34.26
N ALA A 126 3.06 16.97 -34.42
CA ALA A 126 2.76 16.02 -33.35
C ALA A 126 3.92 15.95 -32.35
N ILE A 127 3.66 15.44 -31.15
CA ILE A 127 4.70 15.15 -30.14
C ILE A 127 5.40 13.84 -30.51
N GLU A 128 6.72 13.78 -30.53
CA GLU A 128 7.43 12.51 -30.78
C GLU A 128 7.27 11.54 -29.60
N PRO A 129 7.09 10.22 -29.81
CA PRO A 129 7.12 9.50 -31.09
C PRO A 129 5.75 9.31 -31.76
N THR A 130 4.72 10.06 -31.32
CA THR A 130 3.37 9.97 -31.88
C THR A 130 3.26 10.70 -33.22
N THR A 131 2.21 10.41 -33.99
CA THR A 131 1.93 11.03 -35.28
C THR A 131 0.45 11.37 -35.39
N PHE A 132 0.08 12.16 -36.40
CA PHE A 132 -1.31 12.44 -36.71
C PHE A 132 -2.01 11.31 -37.49
N ASP A 133 -1.40 10.14 -37.66
CA ASP A 133 -1.99 9.03 -38.42
C ASP A 133 -3.33 8.58 -37.82
N GLY A 134 -4.42 8.83 -38.56
CA GLY A 134 -5.77 8.50 -38.13
C GLY A 134 -6.42 9.52 -37.19
N VAL A 135 -5.77 10.68 -36.98
CA VAL A 135 -6.38 11.83 -36.31
C VAL A 135 -7.26 12.58 -37.32
N THR A 136 -8.47 12.97 -36.90
CA THR A 136 -9.36 13.81 -37.71
C THR A 136 -9.46 15.20 -37.08
N ALA A 137 -9.20 16.24 -37.86
CA ALA A 137 -9.47 17.63 -37.51
C ALA A 137 -10.90 18.02 -37.91
N TYR A 138 -11.57 18.81 -37.06
CA TYR A 138 -12.89 19.39 -37.33
C TYR A 138 -12.82 20.90 -37.17
N PHE A 139 -13.36 21.64 -38.13
CA PHE A 139 -13.37 23.10 -38.12
C PHE A 139 -14.57 23.62 -38.91
N GLY A 140 -15.43 24.41 -38.27
CA GLY A 140 -16.74 24.76 -38.82
C GLY A 140 -17.56 23.50 -39.13
N ASP A 141 -18.09 23.42 -40.36
CA ASP A 141 -18.84 22.26 -40.87
C ASP A 141 -17.94 21.25 -41.63
N HIS A 142 -16.62 21.42 -41.58
CA HIS A 142 -15.67 20.59 -42.32
C HIS A 142 -14.89 19.68 -41.38
N SER A 143 -14.38 18.59 -41.95
CA SER A 143 -13.46 17.68 -41.29
C SER A 143 -12.40 17.20 -42.27
N GLU A 144 -11.19 16.97 -41.77
CA GLU A 144 -10.06 16.51 -42.56
C GLU A 144 -9.23 15.50 -41.78
N ASP A 145 -8.89 14.39 -42.42
CA ASP A 145 -8.00 13.39 -41.83
C ASP A 145 -6.54 13.84 -41.97
N LEU A 146 -5.85 13.84 -40.85
CA LEU A 146 -4.44 14.21 -40.74
C LEU A 146 -3.56 12.96 -40.87
N SER A 147 -2.28 13.16 -41.16
CA SER A 147 -1.28 12.07 -41.18
C SER A 147 0.14 12.61 -41.04
N GLY A 148 1.06 11.76 -40.59
CA GLY A 148 2.48 12.07 -40.44
C GLY A 148 2.81 12.89 -39.19
N GLN A 149 4.07 13.34 -39.10
CA GLN A 149 4.57 14.12 -37.96
C GLN A 149 4.13 15.58 -38.00
N GLU A 150 3.98 16.12 -39.20
CA GLU A 150 3.59 17.51 -39.44
C GLU A 150 2.48 17.51 -40.48
N TYR A 151 1.43 18.31 -40.26
CA TYR A 151 0.33 18.46 -41.18
C TYR A 151 -0.10 19.92 -41.29
N SER A 152 -0.41 20.37 -42.51
CA SER A 152 -0.90 21.72 -42.78
C SER A 152 -2.35 21.71 -43.25
N LEU A 153 -3.23 22.34 -42.48
CA LEU A 153 -4.62 22.60 -42.81
C LEU A 153 -4.74 23.92 -43.58
N GLU A 154 -5.24 23.87 -44.80
CA GLU A 154 -5.61 25.07 -45.57
C GLU A 154 -7.11 25.35 -45.39
N ILE A 155 -7.44 26.36 -44.56
CA ILE A 155 -8.81 26.70 -44.22
C ILE A 155 -9.24 27.93 -45.03
N GLU A 156 -10.17 27.73 -45.96
CA GLU A 156 -10.71 28.80 -46.79
C GLU A 156 -11.75 29.64 -46.05
N ASN A 157 -11.82 30.93 -46.38
CA ASN A 157 -12.85 31.86 -45.91
C ASN A 157 -12.99 31.93 -44.38
N VAL A 158 -11.88 31.78 -43.62
CA VAL A 158 -11.88 32.04 -42.18
C VAL A 158 -12.38 33.47 -41.97
N PRO A 159 -13.44 33.70 -41.17
CA PRO A 159 -13.94 35.04 -40.90
C PRO A 159 -12.92 35.83 -40.06
N ASP A 160 -13.13 37.15 -39.95
CA ASP A 160 -12.47 37.93 -38.90
C ASP A 160 -12.97 37.48 -37.53
N GLY A 161 -12.07 37.17 -36.60
CA GLY A 161 -12.39 36.64 -35.28
C GLY A 161 -11.59 35.39 -34.93
N GLU A 162 -12.29 34.29 -34.64
CA GLU A 162 -11.69 33.04 -34.16
C GLU A 162 -12.18 31.83 -34.96
N ILE A 163 -11.33 30.79 -35.01
CA ILE A 163 -11.71 29.47 -35.48
C ILE A 163 -11.17 28.41 -34.53
N TRP A 164 -12.03 27.46 -34.15
CA TRP A 164 -11.64 26.28 -33.41
C TRP A 164 -11.28 25.15 -34.36
N ILE A 165 -10.16 24.48 -34.07
CA ILE A 165 -9.75 23.25 -34.72
C ILE A 165 -9.79 22.16 -33.66
N ASP A 166 -10.84 21.34 -33.70
CA ASP A 166 -11.00 20.20 -32.82
C ASP A 166 -10.29 18.98 -33.40
N LEU A 167 -9.65 18.18 -32.56
CA LEU A 167 -8.87 17.01 -32.92
C LEU A 167 -9.45 15.78 -32.23
N VAL A 168 -9.62 14.69 -32.99
CA VAL A 168 -10.04 13.39 -32.45
C VAL A 168 -9.09 12.33 -32.98
N GLY A 169 -8.40 11.63 -32.09
CA GLY A 169 -7.54 10.52 -32.46
C GLY A 169 -8.30 9.22 -32.75
N PRO A 170 -7.63 8.24 -33.38
CA PRO A 170 -8.26 6.98 -33.75
C PRO A 170 -8.73 6.23 -32.49
N LEU A 171 -9.95 5.70 -32.53
CA LEU A 171 -10.58 5.02 -31.39
C LEU A 171 -10.61 5.88 -30.10
N CYS A 172 -10.71 7.20 -30.24
CA CYS A 172 -10.68 8.14 -29.13
C CYS A 172 -9.34 8.16 -28.39
N HIS A 173 -8.25 7.80 -29.06
CA HIS A 173 -6.92 8.02 -28.49
C HIS A 173 -6.63 9.53 -28.38
N PRO A 174 -6.03 10.01 -27.29
CA PRO A 174 -5.54 11.38 -27.15
C PRO A 174 -4.75 11.89 -28.36
N PRO A 175 -5.20 12.96 -29.05
CA PRO A 175 -4.35 13.68 -29.99
C PRO A 175 -3.27 14.47 -29.24
N SER A 176 -2.12 14.65 -29.85
CA SER A 176 -0.96 15.35 -29.27
C SER A 176 -0.41 16.39 -30.25
N VAL A 177 -0.07 17.58 -29.75
CA VAL A 177 0.44 18.68 -30.57
C VAL A 177 1.62 19.33 -29.85
N SER A 178 2.80 19.34 -30.48
CA SER A 178 4.01 19.98 -29.95
C SER A 178 4.06 21.46 -30.29
N SER A 179 3.80 21.80 -31.55
CA SER A 179 3.85 23.18 -32.03
C SER A 179 2.78 23.48 -33.06
N ILE A 180 2.42 24.76 -33.13
CA ILE A 180 1.45 25.29 -34.08
C ILE A 180 2.07 26.52 -34.74
N SER A 181 1.91 26.64 -36.05
CA SER A 181 2.24 27.85 -36.80
C SER A 181 1.09 28.25 -37.70
N VAL A 182 0.86 29.56 -37.81
CA VAL A 182 -0.29 30.12 -38.52
C VAL A 182 0.19 31.19 -39.49
N LYS A 183 -0.07 31.00 -40.79
CA LYS A 183 0.24 31.99 -41.83
C LYS A 183 -0.86 32.10 -42.89
N ARG A 184 -0.75 33.07 -43.80
CA ARG A 184 -1.61 33.10 -44.99
C ARG A 184 -1.20 32.00 -45.97
N ALA A 185 -2.17 31.26 -46.50
CA ALA A 185 -1.90 30.19 -47.47
C ALA A 185 -1.17 30.69 -48.74
N ASN A 186 -1.48 31.91 -49.19
CA ASN A 186 -0.91 32.50 -50.42
C ASN A 186 0.31 33.42 -50.19
N GLY A 187 0.82 33.53 -48.96
CA GLY A 187 1.81 34.53 -48.55
C GLY A 187 3.29 34.13 -48.70
N GLY A 188 3.58 32.83 -48.94
CA GLY A 188 4.95 32.28 -48.92
C GLY A 188 5.53 32.18 -47.49
N ASP A 189 5.66 33.32 -46.82
CA ASP A 189 6.14 33.49 -45.43
C ASP A 189 5.02 33.96 -44.47
N PHE A 190 5.35 34.19 -43.19
CA PHE A 190 4.50 34.85 -42.19
C PHE A 190 4.28 36.33 -42.56
N ASP A 191 3.51 36.58 -43.61
CA ASP A 191 3.36 37.87 -44.28
C ASP A 191 2.17 38.71 -43.76
N CYS A 192 1.64 38.35 -42.59
CA CYS A 192 0.52 39.04 -41.96
C CYS A 192 0.86 39.55 -40.56
N PRO A 193 0.31 40.70 -40.12
CA PRO A 193 0.62 41.27 -38.81
C PRO A 193 0.30 40.38 -37.60
N SER A 194 -0.61 39.42 -37.75
CA SER A 194 -1.05 38.49 -36.69
C SER A 194 -0.61 37.04 -36.95
N CYS A 195 0.31 36.83 -37.88
CA CYS A 195 0.83 35.51 -38.19
C CYS A 195 1.73 35.05 -37.04
N ILE A 196 1.54 33.82 -36.58
CA ILE A 196 2.26 33.24 -35.44
C ILE A 196 3.29 32.25 -36.00
N TYR A 197 4.58 32.54 -35.79
CA TYR A 197 5.68 31.60 -36.05
C TYR A 197 5.43 30.27 -35.32
N PRO A 198 6.11 29.16 -35.66
CA PRO A 198 5.98 27.95 -34.87
C PRO A 198 6.27 28.27 -33.40
N THR A 199 5.24 28.17 -32.57
CA THR A 199 5.30 28.32 -31.12
C THR A 199 4.82 27.04 -30.47
N ASN A 200 5.15 26.89 -29.20
CA ASN A 200 4.59 25.88 -28.33
C ASN A 200 3.05 25.88 -28.46
N ALA A 201 2.47 24.69 -28.62
CA ALA A 201 1.02 24.54 -28.79
C ALA A 201 0.24 25.14 -27.61
N ALA A 202 0.79 25.03 -26.38
CA ALA A 202 0.19 25.56 -25.17
C ALA A 202 0.17 27.10 -25.07
N GLU A 203 0.75 27.83 -26.03
CA GLU A 203 0.59 29.29 -26.14
C GLU A 203 -0.73 29.70 -26.80
N PHE A 204 -1.42 28.76 -27.45
CA PHE A 204 -2.75 28.97 -27.97
C PHE A 204 -3.78 28.73 -26.87
N GLU A 205 -4.94 29.37 -26.97
CA GLU A 205 -6.09 28.97 -26.15
C GLU A 205 -6.56 27.59 -26.61
N PHE A 206 -6.77 26.69 -25.66
CA PHE A 206 -7.17 25.31 -25.93
C PHE A 206 -8.29 24.88 -24.99
N ARG A 207 -8.93 23.75 -25.31
CA ARG A 207 -9.96 23.11 -24.49
C ARG A 207 -9.81 21.61 -24.55
N ASN A 208 -10.22 20.91 -23.49
CA ASN A 208 -10.17 19.45 -23.40
C ASN A 208 -8.78 18.90 -23.78
N MET A 209 -7.74 19.62 -23.40
CA MET A 209 -6.34 19.22 -23.49
C MET A 209 -5.65 19.63 -22.20
N MET A 210 -4.62 18.89 -21.82
CA MET A 210 -3.69 19.25 -20.76
C MET A 210 -2.37 19.68 -21.38
N VAL A 211 -1.63 20.54 -20.67
CA VAL A 211 -0.27 20.88 -21.08
C VAL A 211 0.62 19.65 -20.91
N TYR A 212 1.59 19.48 -21.78
CA TYR A 212 2.50 18.36 -21.72
C TYR A 212 3.94 18.82 -21.96
N GLY A 213 4.87 18.06 -21.39
CA GLY A 213 6.30 18.29 -21.48
C GLY A 213 6.97 18.27 -20.09
N PRO A 214 8.31 18.22 -20.06
CA PRO A 214 9.06 18.28 -18.82
C PRO A 214 8.85 19.64 -18.12
N PRO A 215 8.79 19.67 -16.78
CA PRO A 215 8.83 20.92 -16.04
C PRO A 215 10.18 21.61 -16.28
N GLY A 216 10.20 22.92 -16.41
CA GLY A 216 11.47 23.63 -16.62
C GLY A 216 12.27 23.82 -15.34
N PHE A 217 11.66 23.67 -14.16
CA PHE A 217 12.36 23.56 -12.89
C PHE A 217 11.54 22.76 -11.88
N THR A 218 12.18 22.30 -10.81
CA THR A 218 11.53 21.53 -9.75
C THR A 218 11.70 22.20 -8.39
N ILE A 219 10.67 22.12 -7.56
CA ILE A 219 10.70 22.42 -6.13
C ILE A 219 10.41 21.12 -5.40
N LEU A 220 11.39 20.62 -4.64
CA LEU A 220 11.27 19.42 -3.81
C LEU A 220 11.39 19.83 -2.35
N THR A 221 10.37 19.57 -1.54
CA THR A 221 10.36 19.98 -0.13
C THR A 221 10.05 18.83 0.82
N GLU A 222 10.95 18.61 1.76
CA GLU A 222 10.78 17.81 2.97
C GLU A 222 10.50 18.72 4.19
N GLY A 223 10.75 20.03 4.02
CA GLY A 223 10.40 21.10 4.96
C GLY A 223 9.11 21.83 4.58
N GLU A 224 9.02 23.10 4.95
CA GLU A 224 7.84 23.93 4.68
C GLU A 224 8.01 24.74 3.38
N PHE A 225 7.00 24.71 2.53
CA PHE A 225 6.91 25.56 1.35
C PHE A 225 5.75 26.55 1.47
N VAL A 226 6.03 27.84 1.34
CA VAL A 226 5.05 28.92 1.44
C VAL A 226 5.09 29.78 0.18
N SER A 227 3.92 30.02 -0.43
CA SER A 227 3.75 30.98 -1.52
C SER A 227 2.59 31.93 -1.21
N THR A 228 2.85 33.23 -1.19
CA THR A 228 1.83 34.25 -0.94
C THR A 228 1.88 35.35 -1.98
N ASN A 229 0.73 35.68 -2.58
CA ASN A 229 0.61 36.75 -3.58
C ASN A 229 1.65 36.65 -4.70
N SER A 230 1.92 35.44 -5.17
CA SER A 230 3.07 35.12 -6.02
C SER A 230 2.65 34.39 -7.29
N ILE A 231 3.57 34.27 -8.25
CA ILE A 231 3.36 33.55 -9.51
C ILE A 231 4.41 32.45 -9.63
N ILE A 232 3.98 31.25 -9.98
CA ILE A 232 4.86 30.14 -10.33
C ILE A 232 4.46 29.67 -11.72
N PHE A 233 5.41 29.69 -12.66
CA PHE A 233 5.15 29.39 -14.06
C PHE A 233 6.09 28.31 -14.61
N GLY A 234 5.52 27.19 -15.03
CA GLY A 234 6.22 26.10 -15.73
C GLY A 234 7.15 25.24 -14.87
N GLY A 235 6.96 25.25 -13.55
CA GLY A 235 7.68 24.40 -12.60
C GLY A 235 6.84 23.22 -12.09
N GLN A 236 7.49 22.25 -11.46
CA GLN A 236 6.82 21.16 -10.74
C GLN A 236 7.10 21.27 -9.23
N ILE A 237 6.09 21.02 -8.41
CA ILE A 237 6.21 21.05 -6.95
C ILE A 237 5.91 19.66 -6.40
N SER A 238 6.80 19.15 -5.56
CA SER A 238 6.63 17.91 -4.81
C SER A 238 6.97 18.13 -3.35
N SER A 239 6.13 17.62 -2.45
CA SER A 239 6.26 17.80 -1.01
C SER A 239 5.98 16.51 -0.25
N SER A 240 6.84 16.15 0.70
CA SER A 240 6.53 15.15 1.73
C SER A 240 6.03 15.76 3.04
N SER A 241 5.87 17.10 3.06
CA SER A 241 5.56 17.91 4.24
C SER A 241 4.58 19.03 3.89
N ASN A 242 4.60 20.15 4.61
CA ASN A 242 3.58 21.19 4.54
C ASN A 242 3.78 22.16 3.37
N VAL A 243 2.72 22.39 2.61
CA VAL A 243 2.63 23.39 1.54
C VAL A 243 1.51 24.37 1.85
N HIS A 244 1.84 25.67 1.87
CA HIS A 244 0.87 26.75 2.08
C HIS A 244 0.90 27.71 0.89
N ILE A 245 -0.16 27.74 0.10
CA ILE A 245 -0.27 28.62 -1.07
C ILE A 245 -1.49 29.52 -0.88
N ASN A 246 -1.27 30.83 -0.88
CA ASN A 246 -2.31 31.82 -0.68
C ASN A 246 -2.22 32.94 -1.72
N ASP A 247 -3.36 33.34 -2.28
CA ASP A 247 -3.46 34.40 -3.30
C ASP A 247 -2.44 34.27 -4.46
N SER A 248 -2.06 33.06 -4.87
CA SER A 248 -0.99 32.83 -5.85
C SER A 248 -1.50 32.22 -7.16
N LEU A 249 -0.86 32.55 -8.28
CA LEU A 249 -1.13 31.96 -9.59
C LEU A 249 -0.13 30.85 -9.90
N LEU A 250 -0.66 29.67 -10.20
CA LEU A 250 0.08 28.48 -10.60
C LEU A 250 -0.31 28.19 -12.06
N ASN A 251 0.62 28.41 -12.99
CA ASN A 251 0.35 28.24 -14.42
C ASN A 251 1.35 27.27 -15.04
N ARG A 252 0.86 26.19 -15.64
CA ARG A 252 1.68 25.04 -16.04
C ARG A 252 2.45 24.48 -14.85
N VAL A 253 1.78 24.46 -13.70
CA VAL A 253 2.25 23.93 -12.42
C VAL A 253 1.12 23.05 -11.90
N GLY A 254 1.29 21.74 -12.03
CA GLY A 254 0.26 20.77 -11.70
C GLY A 254 0.58 19.45 -12.38
N PRO A 255 0.42 18.30 -11.72
CA PRO A 255 -0.11 18.17 -10.39
C PRO A 255 0.97 18.56 -9.36
N ILE A 256 0.59 19.28 -8.30
CA ILE A 256 1.43 19.34 -7.09
C ILE A 256 1.39 17.95 -6.45
N LEU A 257 2.55 17.36 -6.20
CA LEU A 257 2.67 16.00 -5.68
C LEU A 257 2.86 16.01 -4.16
N LEU A 258 1.91 15.43 -3.41
CA LEU A 258 2.10 15.12 -1.99
C LEU A 258 2.56 13.67 -1.85
N THR A 259 3.81 13.48 -1.46
CA THR A 259 4.50 12.18 -1.55
C THR A 259 4.54 11.40 -0.23
N SER A 260 3.88 11.91 0.82
CA SER A 260 3.77 11.26 2.14
C SER A 260 2.32 11.29 2.64
N ASP A 261 1.92 10.27 3.39
CA ASP A 261 0.61 10.23 4.06
C ASP A 261 0.45 11.35 5.11
N ASP A 262 1.56 11.85 5.67
CA ASP A 262 1.56 12.96 6.62
C ASP A 262 1.69 14.35 5.94
N ALA A 263 1.84 14.39 4.62
CA ALA A 263 1.96 15.64 3.88
C ALA A 263 0.62 16.41 3.87
N GLU A 264 0.71 17.73 3.86
CA GLU A 264 -0.45 18.61 3.93
C GLU A 264 -0.32 19.77 2.95
N ILE A 265 -1.39 20.07 2.21
CA ILE A 265 -1.49 21.26 1.36
C ILE A 265 -2.66 22.12 1.78
N HIS A 266 -2.39 23.42 1.98
CA HIS A 266 -3.38 24.45 2.20
C HIS A 266 -3.38 25.40 1.02
N LEU A 267 -4.49 25.40 0.28
CA LEU A 267 -4.75 26.35 -0.77
C LEU A 267 -5.77 27.37 -0.24
N GLY A 268 -5.41 28.64 -0.24
CA GLY A 268 -6.24 29.71 0.31
C GLY A 268 -6.27 30.97 -0.55
N GLY A 269 -7.16 31.89 -0.16
CA GLY A 269 -7.35 33.16 -0.85
C GLY A 269 -7.79 32.97 -2.30
N GLY A 270 -7.50 33.94 -3.16
CA GLY A 270 -7.76 33.87 -4.60
C GLY A 270 -6.70 33.09 -5.38
N SER A 271 -6.18 32.00 -4.81
CA SER A 271 -5.20 31.17 -5.52
C SER A 271 -5.83 30.48 -6.73
N GLN A 272 -5.07 30.35 -7.81
CA GLN A 272 -5.58 29.83 -9.06
C GLN A 272 -4.58 28.88 -9.73
N PHE A 273 -5.07 27.73 -10.17
CA PHE A 273 -4.38 26.85 -11.11
C PHE A 273 -4.84 27.13 -12.53
N THR A 274 -3.91 27.04 -13.48
CA THR A 274 -4.20 27.09 -14.91
C THR A 274 -3.27 26.16 -15.66
N ASN A 275 -3.79 25.49 -16.69
CA ASN A 275 -3.00 24.70 -17.61
C ASN A 275 -2.15 23.62 -16.93
N SER A 276 -2.70 22.88 -15.96
CA SER A 276 -2.01 21.73 -15.33
C SER A 276 -1.41 20.79 -16.38
N THR A 277 -0.29 20.14 -16.03
CA THR A 277 0.41 19.23 -16.94
C THR A 277 -0.09 17.78 -16.87
N ASP A 278 -1.16 17.57 -16.11
CA ASP A 278 -1.84 16.31 -15.86
C ASP A 278 -3.35 16.58 -15.75
N ASP A 279 -4.14 15.51 -15.62
CA ASP A 279 -5.59 15.62 -15.45
C ASP A 279 -6.02 16.03 -14.04
N HIS A 280 -5.07 16.34 -13.15
CA HIS A 280 -5.34 16.88 -11.82
C HIS A 280 -4.44 18.09 -11.50
N ASP A 281 -4.92 19.04 -10.68
CA ASP A 281 -4.10 20.14 -10.15
C ASP A 281 -3.23 19.69 -8.96
N VAL A 282 -3.70 18.73 -8.16
CA VAL A 282 -2.97 18.14 -7.03
C VAL A 282 -3.14 16.62 -7.01
N ARG A 283 -2.06 15.89 -6.74
CA ARG A 283 -2.08 14.44 -6.53
C ARG A 283 -1.44 14.12 -5.19
N ALA A 284 -2.11 13.32 -4.38
CA ALA A 284 -1.66 13.03 -3.03
C ALA A 284 -1.67 11.53 -2.69
N ASN A 285 -0.94 11.16 -1.65
CA ASN A 285 -1.06 9.84 -1.04
C ASN A 285 -2.42 9.69 -0.33
N ALA A 286 -2.76 8.45 0.00
CA ALA A 286 -4.04 8.03 0.56
C ALA A 286 -4.47 8.85 1.79
N HIS A 287 -3.56 9.20 2.69
CA HIS A 287 -3.92 9.86 3.95
C HIS A 287 -3.48 11.32 4.05
N SER A 288 -2.84 11.87 3.01
CA SER A 288 -2.42 13.28 2.99
C SER A 288 -3.59 14.23 3.18
N THR A 289 -3.36 15.37 3.84
CA THR A 289 -4.41 16.38 4.05
C THR A 289 -4.44 17.40 2.92
N ILE A 290 -5.61 17.60 2.31
CA ILE A 290 -5.84 18.61 1.28
C ILE A 290 -6.90 19.58 1.79
N ILE A 291 -6.53 20.84 1.95
CA ILE A 291 -7.45 21.92 2.29
C ILE A 291 -7.58 22.82 1.05
N TRP A 292 -8.72 22.71 0.38
CA TRP A 292 -9.09 23.53 -0.77
C TRP A 292 -10.00 24.68 -0.31
N GLY A 293 -9.49 25.91 -0.30
CA GLY A 293 -10.26 27.08 0.12
C GLY A 293 -11.42 27.45 -0.83
N ASP A 294 -12.44 28.10 -0.29
CA ASP A 294 -13.68 28.44 -1.02
C ASP A 294 -13.46 29.34 -2.26
N ASP A 295 -12.44 30.20 -2.23
CA ASP A 295 -12.11 31.15 -3.31
C ASP A 295 -10.98 30.62 -4.24
N VAL A 296 -10.54 29.38 -4.05
CA VAL A 296 -9.47 28.76 -4.84
C VAL A 296 -10.06 28.16 -6.12
N ALA A 297 -9.52 28.57 -7.27
CA ALA A 297 -9.93 28.05 -8.57
C ALA A 297 -8.94 27.02 -9.13
N GLY A 298 -9.45 25.89 -9.62
CA GLY A 298 -8.65 24.89 -10.33
C GLY A 298 -8.47 25.24 -11.81
N SER A 299 -7.70 24.43 -12.54
CA SER A 299 -7.52 24.57 -13.99
C SER A 299 -8.85 24.45 -14.76
N GLY A 300 -9.80 23.67 -14.22
CA GLY A 300 -11.16 23.52 -14.76
C GLY A 300 -11.25 22.59 -15.97
N GLY A 301 -12.44 22.51 -16.56
CA GLY A 301 -12.73 21.60 -17.65
C GLY A 301 -12.60 20.16 -17.18
N LEU A 302 -11.81 19.37 -17.91
CA LEU A 302 -11.54 17.96 -17.61
C LEU A 302 -10.29 17.76 -16.73
N THR A 303 -9.69 18.84 -16.21
CA THR A 303 -8.68 18.75 -15.14
C THR A 303 -9.37 18.89 -13.79
N ASP A 304 -9.28 17.83 -13.00
CA ASP A 304 -9.86 17.75 -11.67
C ASP A 304 -9.03 18.52 -10.64
N LYS A 305 -9.66 18.90 -9.53
CA LYS A 305 -8.98 19.66 -8.46
C LYS A 305 -7.88 18.80 -7.86
N TRP A 306 -8.23 17.59 -7.43
CA TRP A 306 -7.26 16.71 -6.80
C TRP A 306 -7.70 15.26 -6.77
N GLU A 307 -6.72 14.37 -6.61
CA GLU A 307 -6.94 12.95 -6.34
C GLU A 307 -6.04 12.43 -5.22
N ARG A 308 -6.50 11.38 -4.55
CA ARG A 308 -5.69 10.57 -3.64
C ARG A 308 -5.44 9.20 -4.25
N ARG A 309 -4.20 8.72 -4.09
CA ARG A 309 -3.75 7.44 -4.62
C ARG A 309 -3.09 6.59 -3.55
N VAL A 310 -3.25 5.28 -3.70
CA VAL A 310 -2.54 4.27 -2.92
C VAL A 310 -1.72 3.40 -3.87
N SER A 311 -0.48 3.09 -3.49
CA SER A 311 0.41 2.21 -4.23
C SER A 311 0.87 1.03 -3.38
N SER A 312 1.24 -0.08 -4.03
CA SER A 312 1.71 -1.29 -3.35
C SER A 312 0.75 -1.86 -2.29
N GLN A 313 -0.53 -1.52 -2.36
CA GLN A 313 -1.51 -1.93 -1.38
C GLN A 313 -1.65 -3.46 -1.34
N ARG A 314 -1.72 -4.03 -0.14
CA ARG A 314 -1.81 -5.48 0.05
C ARG A 314 -2.77 -5.90 1.17
N LEU A 315 -3.32 -7.09 0.99
CA LEU A 315 -3.95 -7.85 2.06
C LEU A 315 -2.94 -8.86 2.63
N SER A 316 -2.89 -8.99 3.95
CA SER A 316 -2.11 -10.02 4.64
C SER A 316 -3.00 -10.94 5.46
N PHE A 317 -2.72 -12.23 5.37
CA PHE A 317 -3.47 -13.32 5.97
C PHE A 317 -2.53 -14.23 6.75
N ASP A 318 -3.04 -14.85 7.80
CA ASP A 318 -2.30 -15.83 8.60
C ASP A 318 -2.13 -17.19 7.89
N ALA A 319 -2.71 -17.35 6.69
CA ALA A 319 -2.66 -18.57 5.89
C ALA A 319 -2.38 -18.27 4.41
N MET A 320 -1.85 -19.28 3.73
CA MET A 320 -1.52 -19.22 2.30
C MET A 320 -2.73 -19.52 1.41
N PHE A 321 -2.72 -18.96 0.19
CA PHE A 321 -3.70 -19.24 -0.88
C PHE A 321 -5.16 -18.90 -0.54
N ILE A 322 -5.38 -17.84 0.24
CA ILE A 322 -6.70 -17.32 0.57
C ILE A 322 -7.26 -16.57 -0.63
N THR A 323 -8.46 -16.90 -1.08
CA THR A 323 -9.10 -16.24 -2.22
C THR A 323 -10.12 -15.20 -1.77
N TYR A 324 -10.21 -14.10 -2.51
CA TYR A 324 -11.11 -12.99 -2.21
C TYR A 324 -11.58 -12.26 -3.47
N GLU A 325 -12.65 -11.49 -3.32
CA GLU A 325 -13.18 -10.55 -4.31
C GLU A 325 -13.28 -9.16 -3.68
N ILE A 326 -13.01 -8.11 -4.45
CA ILE A 326 -13.18 -6.71 -4.08
C ILE A 326 -14.19 -6.08 -5.02
N THR A 327 -15.18 -5.40 -4.47
CA THR A 327 -16.17 -4.62 -5.22
C THR A 327 -16.13 -3.17 -4.81
N GLY A 328 -16.53 -2.24 -5.68
CA GLY A 328 -16.63 -0.81 -5.34
C GLY A 328 -15.33 -0.01 -5.52
N MET A 329 -14.35 -0.55 -6.25
CA MET A 329 -13.17 0.21 -6.65
C MET A 329 -13.47 1.10 -7.86
N HIS A 330 -12.73 2.21 -8.02
CA HIS A 330 -12.94 3.18 -9.11
C HIS A 330 -12.94 2.53 -10.51
N LYS A 331 -11.80 1.93 -10.89
CA LYS A 331 -11.55 1.43 -12.25
C LYS A 331 -12.21 0.09 -12.55
N PHE A 332 -12.49 -0.70 -11.52
CA PHE A 332 -12.93 -2.08 -11.67
C PHE A 332 -14.23 -2.31 -10.91
N PRO A 333 -15.33 -2.70 -11.59
CA PRO A 333 -16.58 -3.01 -10.90
C PRO A 333 -16.42 -4.20 -9.94
N SER A 334 -15.56 -5.17 -10.30
CA SER A 334 -15.05 -6.19 -9.38
C SER A 334 -13.63 -6.62 -9.73
N TYR A 335 -12.90 -7.09 -8.72
CA TYR A 335 -11.53 -7.61 -8.81
C TYR A 335 -11.41 -8.84 -7.91
N SER A 336 -10.76 -9.90 -8.39
CA SER A 336 -10.52 -11.09 -7.57
C SER A 336 -9.06 -11.48 -7.62
N ASN A 337 -8.55 -11.98 -6.51
CA ASN A 337 -7.18 -12.50 -6.41
C ASN A 337 -7.05 -13.48 -5.24
N PHE A 338 -5.83 -13.95 -4.99
CA PHE A 338 -5.50 -14.84 -3.89
C PHE A 338 -4.12 -14.57 -3.28
N SER A 339 -3.94 -14.91 -2.01
CA SER A 339 -2.67 -14.74 -1.31
C SER A 339 -1.61 -15.77 -1.74
N ASN A 340 -0.35 -15.40 -1.68
CA ASN A 340 0.77 -16.28 -1.99
C ASN A 340 1.13 -17.23 -0.82
N GLU A 341 2.27 -17.92 -0.94
CA GLU A 341 2.78 -18.88 0.07
C GLU A 341 3.11 -18.25 1.43
N ILE A 342 3.28 -16.92 1.49
CA ILE A 342 3.51 -16.17 2.74
C ILE A 342 2.27 -15.39 3.19
N GLY A 343 1.09 -15.71 2.64
CA GLY A 343 -0.18 -15.11 3.04
C GLY A 343 -0.35 -13.66 2.59
N VAL A 344 0.36 -13.20 1.56
CA VAL A 344 0.26 -11.83 1.04
C VAL A 344 -0.38 -11.79 -0.34
N SER A 345 -1.28 -10.84 -0.58
CA SER A 345 -1.83 -10.55 -1.90
C SER A 345 -1.79 -9.06 -2.20
N PHE A 346 -1.20 -8.68 -3.34
CA PHE A 346 -1.19 -7.29 -3.80
C PHE A 346 -2.46 -6.97 -4.59
N ILE A 347 -3.08 -5.84 -4.26
CA ILE A 347 -4.26 -5.32 -4.95
C ILE A 347 -3.80 -4.68 -6.27
N ASP A 348 -4.47 -5.05 -7.35
CA ASP A 348 -4.09 -4.71 -8.72
C ASP A 348 -2.59 -4.94 -9.06
N GLY A 349 -2.00 -6.00 -8.49
CA GLY A 349 -0.58 -6.32 -8.65
C GLY A 349 0.38 -5.33 -7.98
N GLY A 350 -0.12 -4.48 -7.07
CA GLY A 350 0.66 -3.46 -6.36
C GLY A 350 0.80 -2.16 -7.13
N ARG A 351 0.10 -2.02 -8.26
CA ARG A 351 0.06 -0.78 -9.03
C ARG A 351 -0.60 0.33 -8.22
N GLU A 352 -0.22 1.56 -8.53
CA GLU A 352 -0.91 2.74 -8.01
C GLU A 352 -2.36 2.77 -8.51
N ARG A 353 -3.28 3.10 -7.61
CA ARG A 353 -4.72 3.20 -7.90
C ARG A 353 -5.32 4.40 -7.17
N VAL A 354 -6.35 4.98 -7.77
CA VAL A 354 -7.10 6.12 -7.22
C VAL A 354 -8.10 5.63 -6.16
N VAL A 355 -8.17 6.34 -5.04
CA VAL A 355 -9.09 6.07 -3.93
C VAL A 355 -10.04 7.22 -3.62
N GLU A 356 -9.74 8.43 -4.10
CA GLU A 356 -10.62 9.59 -3.94
C GLU A 356 -10.32 10.63 -5.02
N ILE A 357 -11.34 11.33 -5.50
CA ILE A 357 -11.23 12.39 -6.51
C ILE A 357 -12.14 13.55 -6.10
N ALA A 358 -11.62 14.77 -6.12
CA ALA A 358 -12.44 15.97 -6.16
C ALA A 358 -12.42 16.55 -7.57
N TRP A 359 -13.59 16.57 -8.19
CA TRP A 359 -13.74 16.98 -9.57
C TRP A 359 -13.56 18.49 -9.75
N SER A 360 -13.37 18.90 -11.00
CA SER A 360 -13.42 20.31 -11.39
C SER A 360 -14.75 21.00 -10.98
N GLU A 361 -14.74 22.31 -10.77
CA GLU A 361 -15.95 23.06 -10.36
C GLU A 361 -17.01 23.13 -11.45
N ASP A 362 -16.57 23.07 -12.70
CA ASP A 362 -17.40 23.05 -13.90
C ASP A 362 -17.73 21.63 -14.36
N ASN A 363 -17.43 20.63 -13.55
CA ASN A 363 -17.87 19.26 -13.75
C ASN A 363 -19.40 19.19 -13.89
N THR A 364 -19.85 18.48 -14.93
CA THR A 364 -21.29 18.26 -15.20
C THR A 364 -21.66 16.77 -15.34
N TRP A 365 -20.70 15.86 -15.19
CA TRP A 365 -20.88 14.44 -15.41
C TRP A 365 -20.99 13.61 -14.13
N GLU A 366 -20.43 14.06 -13.00
CA GLU A 366 -20.62 13.42 -11.69
C GLU A 366 -21.62 14.16 -10.81
N GLU A 367 -22.33 13.40 -9.96
CA GLU A 367 -23.33 13.95 -9.04
C GLU A 367 -22.71 14.52 -7.75
N GLU A 368 -21.61 13.92 -7.28
CA GLU A 368 -20.92 14.30 -6.06
C GLU A 368 -19.69 15.15 -6.39
N GLU A 369 -19.46 16.22 -5.63
CA GLU A 369 -18.26 17.07 -5.79
C GLU A 369 -16.97 16.31 -5.48
N ILE A 370 -17.05 15.34 -4.56
CA ILE A 370 -15.95 14.46 -4.16
C ILE A 370 -16.46 13.04 -4.22
N TRP A 371 -15.83 12.22 -5.05
CA TRP A 371 -16.02 10.77 -5.06
C TRP A 371 -14.98 10.12 -4.15
N SER A 372 -15.42 9.26 -3.25
CA SER A 372 -14.55 8.53 -2.30
C SER A 372 -14.80 7.03 -2.38
N GLU A 373 -13.74 6.25 -2.45
CA GLU A 373 -13.81 4.80 -2.60
C GLU A 373 -14.45 4.14 -1.37
N GLN A 374 -15.45 3.30 -1.60
CA GLN A 374 -16.11 2.47 -0.58
C GLN A 374 -15.95 0.98 -0.94
N ALA A 375 -14.70 0.57 -1.17
CA ALA A 375 -14.40 -0.77 -1.62
C ALA A 375 -14.63 -1.81 -0.51
N ILE A 376 -15.22 -2.95 -0.87
CA ILE A 376 -15.54 -4.05 0.06
C ILE A 376 -14.79 -5.29 -0.38
N VAL A 377 -13.98 -5.84 0.52
CA VAL A 377 -13.36 -7.17 0.37
C VAL A 377 -14.34 -8.23 0.86
N THR A 378 -14.52 -9.28 0.07
CA THR A 378 -15.29 -10.47 0.40
C THR A 378 -14.36 -11.68 0.34
N ILE A 379 -14.15 -12.35 1.47
CA ILE A 379 -13.41 -13.61 1.48
C ILE A 379 -14.26 -14.70 0.83
N THR A 380 -13.74 -15.30 -0.24
CA THR A 380 -14.44 -16.34 -0.99
C THR A 380 -13.97 -17.73 -0.59
N ASP A 381 -12.70 -17.90 -0.24
CA ASP A 381 -12.18 -19.14 0.33
C ASP A 381 -11.06 -18.91 1.34
N TYR A 382 -11.32 -19.27 2.60
CA TYR A 382 -10.32 -19.35 3.66
C TYR A 382 -10.53 -20.62 4.49
N ARG A 383 -10.00 -21.73 3.97
CA ARG A 383 -10.07 -23.07 4.56
C ARG A 383 -8.70 -23.56 5.00
N THR A 384 -8.69 -24.21 6.15
CA THR A 384 -7.54 -24.88 6.74
C THR A 384 -7.98 -26.26 7.23
N ALA A 385 -7.03 -27.05 7.76
CA ALA A 385 -7.34 -28.30 8.42
C ALA A 385 -8.27 -28.15 9.65
N TRP A 386 -8.48 -26.93 10.18
CA TRP A 386 -9.34 -26.66 11.33
C TRP A 386 -10.78 -26.27 11.00
N ASN A 387 -11.10 -26.02 9.74
CA ASN A 387 -12.47 -25.80 9.28
C ASN A 387 -12.75 -26.59 7.99
N PRO A 388 -12.58 -27.92 7.98
CA PRO A 388 -12.99 -28.74 6.86
C PRO A 388 -14.51 -28.63 6.68
N GLU A 389 -15.04 -28.83 5.47
CA GLU A 389 -16.47 -28.66 5.18
C GLU A 389 -17.35 -29.50 6.12
N GLU A 390 -16.90 -30.71 6.47
CA GLU A 390 -17.58 -31.66 7.35
C GLU A 390 -17.69 -31.17 8.81
N SER A 391 -16.85 -30.23 9.23
CA SER A 391 -16.93 -29.61 10.57
C SER A 391 -18.13 -28.68 10.72
N GLY A 392 -18.73 -28.23 9.61
CA GLY A 392 -19.80 -27.22 9.62
C GLY A 392 -19.34 -25.80 9.95
N ILE A 393 -18.03 -25.58 10.14
CA ILE A 393 -17.43 -24.26 10.33
C ILE A 393 -17.32 -23.57 8.96
N GLY A 394 -17.60 -22.27 8.89
CA GLY A 394 -17.48 -21.47 7.65
C GLY A 394 -16.03 -21.16 7.27
N HIS A 395 -15.85 -20.35 6.22
CA HIS A 395 -14.54 -19.79 5.88
C HIS A 395 -14.12 -18.76 6.94
N TYR A 396 -12.82 -18.69 7.22
CA TYR A 396 -12.25 -17.68 8.12
C TYR A 396 -12.10 -16.31 7.43
N GLY A 397 -11.66 -15.28 8.15
CA GLY A 397 -11.36 -13.96 7.57
C GLY A 397 -12.50 -12.95 7.58
N GLY A 398 -13.47 -13.10 8.50
CA GLY A 398 -14.43 -12.04 8.83
C GLY A 398 -15.57 -11.81 7.83
N GLY A 399 -15.62 -12.54 6.71
CA GLY A 399 -16.66 -12.37 5.69
C GLY A 399 -16.41 -11.16 4.79
N GLN A 400 -17.31 -10.17 4.83
CA GLN A 400 -17.16 -8.90 4.12
C GLN A 400 -16.63 -7.80 5.03
N PHE A 401 -15.65 -7.03 4.57
CA PHE A 401 -15.11 -5.89 5.29
C PHE A 401 -14.69 -4.78 4.32
N GLU A 402 -14.62 -3.55 4.82
CA GLU A 402 -14.16 -2.40 4.04
C GLU A 402 -12.66 -2.51 3.75
N LEU A 403 -12.27 -2.24 2.51
CA LEU A 403 -10.88 -2.04 2.14
C LEU A 403 -10.50 -0.61 2.53
N THR A 404 -9.84 -0.44 3.67
CA THR A 404 -9.25 0.84 4.04
C THR A 404 -8.17 1.25 3.03
N TRP A 405 -7.74 2.51 3.07
CA TRP A 405 -6.67 2.99 2.17
C TRP A 405 -5.26 2.75 2.71
N ASP A 406 -5.15 2.05 3.84
CA ASP A 406 -3.87 1.64 4.41
C ASP A 406 -3.08 0.79 3.41
N SER A 407 -1.76 0.99 3.37
CA SER A 407 -0.86 0.22 2.50
C SER A 407 -0.91 -1.30 2.77
N GLU A 408 -1.17 -1.69 4.02
CA GLU A 408 -1.39 -3.07 4.42
C GLU A 408 -2.65 -3.20 5.27
N VAL A 409 -3.58 -4.04 4.80
CA VAL A 409 -4.78 -4.41 5.56
C VAL A 409 -4.63 -5.86 6.01
N LYS A 410 -4.41 -6.05 7.31
CA LYS A 410 -4.26 -7.38 7.91
C LYS A 410 -5.64 -7.98 8.22
N VAL A 411 -5.88 -9.18 7.70
CA VAL A 411 -7.16 -9.89 7.86
C VAL A 411 -7.08 -10.82 9.06
N GLU A 412 -7.25 -10.25 10.26
CA GLU A 412 -7.18 -10.98 11.54
C GLU A 412 -8.55 -11.32 12.13
N SER A 413 -9.64 -10.80 11.57
CA SER A 413 -10.99 -11.07 12.09
C SER A 413 -11.53 -12.40 11.58
N GLY A 414 -12.39 -13.05 12.36
CA GLY A 414 -13.00 -14.33 12.00
C GLY A 414 -12.00 -15.48 11.91
N THR A 415 -10.95 -15.48 12.75
CA THR A 415 -9.98 -16.56 12.92
C THR A 415 -10.03 -17.12 14.35
N PRO A 416 -9.66 -18.40 14.57
CA PRO A 416 -9.55 -19.00 15.89
C PRO A 416 -8.22 -18.65 16.56
N MET A 417 -8.18 -18.69 17.89
CA MET A 417 -6.97 -18.48 18.69
C MET A 417 -6.96 -19.47 19.85
N VAL A 418 -6.46 -20.68 19.58
CA VAL A 418 -6.61 -21.82 20.50
C VAL A 418 -5.37 -21.99 21.36
N VAL A 419 -5.54 -22.12 22.67
CA VAL A 419 -4.43 -22.24 23.64
C VAL A 419 -4.70 -23.31 24.69
N TRP A 420 -3.64 -23.88 25.22
CA TRP A 420 -3.71 -24.81 26.34
C TRP A 420 -4.02 -24.08 27.65
N ASP A 421 -4.97 -24.63 28.42
CA ASP A 421 -5.20 -24.21 29.81
C ASP A 421 -4.55 -25.21 30.78
N SER A 422 -4.75 -26.51 30.56
CA SER A 422 -4.13 -27.56 31.37
C SER A 422 -4.12 -28.92 30.69
N LEU A 423 -3.24 -29.81 31.17
CA LEU A 423 -3.22 -31.23 30.83
C LEU A 423 -3.05 -32.02 32.13
N SER A 424 -3.98 -32.91 32.45
CA SER A 424 -3.95 -33.63 33.72
C SER A 424 -4.33 -35.10 33.58
N VAL A 425 -3.61 -35.96 34.31
CA VAL A 425 -3.93 -37.39 34.41
C VAL A 425 -4.76 -37.64 35.68
N SER A 426 -5.90 -38.31 35.56
CA SER A 426 -6.86 -38.52 36.64
C SER A 426 -7.18 -40.00 36.87
N GLY A 427 -7.35 -40.34 38.15
CA GLY A 427 -7.88 -41.62 38.63
C GLY A 427 -9.24 -41.43 39.32
N GLU A 428 -9.74 -42.48 39.98
CA GLU A 428 -11.06 -42.44 40.65
C GLU A 428 -11.15 -41.35 41.75
N ASP A 429 -10.02 -41.03 42.40
CA ASP A 429 -9.95 -40.08 43.53
C ASP A 429 -9.31 -38.72 43.20
N GLY A 430 -9.12 -38.40 41.90
CA GLY A 430 -8.53 -37.14 41.44
C GLY A 430 -7.18 -37.32 40.76
N ALA A 431 -6.21 -36.43 41.00
CA ALA A 431 -4.90 -36.47 40.34
C ALA A 431 -4.18 -37.80 40.62
N LEU A 432 -3.84 -38.51 39.55
CA LEU A 432 -3.17 -39.80 39.63
C LEU A 432 -1.65 -39.60 39.67
N ASN A 433 -0.97 -40.27 40.62
CA ASN A 433 0.50 -40.25 40.74
C ASN A 433 1.12 -41.64 40.56
N GLU A 434 0.32 -42.72 40.59
CA GLU A 434 0.79 -44.09 40.44
C GLU A 434 -0.26 -44.93 39.68
N ALA A 435 0.19 -45.80 38.78
CA ALA A 435 -0.63 -46.69 37.96
C ALA A 435 0.09 -48.01 37.66
N SER A 436 -0.63 -49.10 37.39
CA SER A 436 0.03 -50.33 36.94
C SER A 436 0.34 -50.28 35.45
N VAL A 437 1.52 -50.78 35.06
CA VAL A 437 1.88 -50.96 33.65
C VAL A 437 0.82 -51.80 32.96
N GLY A 438 0.32 -51.30 31.83
CA GLY A 438 -0.74 -51.94 31.07
C GLY A 438 -2.16 -51.49 31.40
N ASP A 439 -2.35 -50.77 32.50
CA ASP A 439 -3.64 -50.13 32.80
C ASP A 439 -3.85 -48.88 31.93
N SER A 440 -5.13 -48.53 31.77
CA SER A 440 -5.57 -47.37 31.03
C SER A 440 -5.98 -46.28 32.01
N VAL A 441 -5.26 -45.15 32.03
CA VAL A 441 -5.56 -44.00 32.90
C VAL A 441 -6.30 -42.92 32.11
N ASN A 442 -7.14 -42.13 32.79
CA ASN A 442 -7.86 -41.04 32.14
C ASN A 442 -6.98 -39.80 32.07
N VAL A 443 -7.09 -39.07 30.97
CA VAL A 443 -6.39 -37.81 30.73
C VAL A 443 -7.40 -36.77 30.27
N ASP A 444 -7.39 -35.61 30.91
CA ASP A 444 -8.20 -34.46 30.56
C ASP A 444 -7.30 -33.34 30.04
N ALA A 445 -7.46 -32.99 28.76
CA ALA A 445 -6.88 -31.83 28.12
C ALA A 445 -7.89 -30.68 28.14
N VAL A 446 -7.57 -29.58 28.82
CA VAL A 446 -8.40 -28.37 28.85
C VAL A 446 -7.80 -27.33 27.93
N ILE A 447 -8.58 -26.90 26.96
CA ILE A 447 -8.19 -25.99 25.88
C ILE A 447 -9.23 -24.89 25.76
N SER A 448 -8.79 -23.66 25.56
CA SER A 448 -9.64 -22.50 25.32
C SER A 448 -9.38 -21.88 23.94
N ASN A 449 -10.41 -21.25 23.39
CA ASN A 449 -10.32 -20.49 22.14
C ASN A 449 -10.66 -19.03 22.43
N SER A 450 -9.65 -18.17 22.49
CA SER A 450 -9.82 -16.73 22.68
C SER A 450 -10.12 -15.98 21.37
N GLY A 451 -10.16 -16.71 20.25
CA GLY A 451 -10.40 -16.17 18.92
C GLY A 451 -11.87 -15.88 18.64
N SER A 452 -12.12 -15.38 17.43
CA SER A 452 -13.46 -14.95 16.99
C SER A 452 -14.17 -15.98 16.11
N ALA A 453 -13.49 -17.05 15.69
CA ALA A 453 -14.07 -18.17 14.96
C ALA A 453 -13.86 -19.51 15.67
N ALA A 454 -14.72 -20.48 15.36
CA ALA A 454 -14.59 -21.84 15.86
C ALA A 454 -13.44 -22.60 15.18
N ALA A 455 -12.92 -23.64 15.84
CA ALA A 455 -11.91 -24.54 15.29
C ALA A 455 -12.26 -26.00 15.56
N SER A 456 -12.01 -26.86 14.58
CA SER A 456 -12.01 -28.31 14.72
C SER A 456 -10.56 -28.79 14.81
N LEU A 457 -10.11 -29.16 16.00
CA LEU A 457 -8.72 -29.49 16.25
C LEU A 457 -8.54 -30.92 16.73
N ALA A 458 -7.33 -31.44 16.53
CA ALA A 458 -6.87 -32.70 17.09
C ALA A 458 -5.58 -32.50 17.88
N ILE A 459 -5.35 -33.36 18.85
CA ILE A 459 -4.17 -33.38 19.71
C ILE A 459 -3.33 -34.62 19.36
N ASN A 460 -2.01 -34.47 19.38
CA ASN A 460 -1.07 -35.58 19.36
C ASN A 460 -0.23 -35.55 20.64
N CYS A 461 0.06 -36.71 21.22
CA CYS A 461 0.82 -36.81 22.47
C CYS A 461 2.00 -37.78 22.34
N GLU A 462 3.05 -37.48 23.08
CA GLU A 462 4.31 -38.22 23.15
C GLU A 462 4.62 -38.57 24.60
N ASP A 463 5.11 -39.78 24.83
CA ASP A 463 5.65 -40.20 26.12
C ASP A 463 7.00 -39.48 26.32
N VAL A 464 7.13 -38.71 27.40
CA VAL A 464 8.32 -37.87 27.64
C VAL A 464 9.56 -38.73 27.87
N SER A 465 9.41 -39.89 28.53
CA SER A 465 10.53 -40.78 28.84
C SER A 465 11.20 -41.39 27.60
N THR A 466 10.43 -41.69 26.55
CA THR A 466 10.91 -42.36 25.33
C THR A 466 10.98 -41.44 24.12
N ASN A 467 10.33 -40.27 24.18
CA ASN A 467 10.16 -39.35 23.06
C ASN A 467 9.52 -40.05 21.83
N THR A 468 8.56 -40.94 22.09
CA THR A 468 7.78 -41.66 21.07
C THR A 468 6.30 -41.35 21.21
N THR A 469 5.52 -41.53 20.14
CA THR A 469 4.06 -41.39 20.18
C THR A 469 3.45 -42.22 21.30
N ALA A 470 2.69 -41.56 22.17
CA ALA A 470 2.07 -42.18 23.32
C ALA A 470 0.96 -43.14 22.90
N GLN A 471 0.79 -44.23 23.66
CA GLN A 471 -0.34 -45.14 23.43
C GLN A 471 -1.61 -44.56 24.06
N ILE A 472 -2.33 -43.75 23.27
CA ILE A 472 -3.58 -43.12 23.68
C ILE A 472 -4.80 -43.62 22.88
N SER A 473 -5.98 -43.60 23.51
CA SER A 473 -7.25 -43.91 22.86
C SER A 473 -8.31 -42.85 23.16
N PRO A 474 -8.89 -42.20 22.12
CA PRO A 474 -8.57 -42.37 20.68
C PRO A 474 -7.16 -41.85 20.34
N SER A 475 -6.59 -42.31 19.21
CA SER A 475 -5.21 -41.95 18.81
C SER A 475 -5.02 -40.49 18.43
N PHE A 476 -6.11 -39.80 18.06
CA PHE A 476 -6.16 -38.36 17.82
C PHE A 476 -7.40 -37.79 18.52
N PRO A 477 -7.33 -37.54 19.84
CA PRO A 477 -8.40 -36.86 20.56
C PRO A 477 -8.68 -35.52 19.88
N ASN A 478 -9.95 -35.25 19.61
CA ASN A 478 -10.37 -34.08 18.86
C ASN A 478 -11.63 -33.46 19.46
N SER A 479 -11.84 -32.19 19.15
CA SER A 479 -13.06 -31.48 19.50
C SER A 479 -13.29 -30.32 18.54
N ILE A 480 -14.53 -29.82 18.52
CA ILE A 480 -14.87 -28.52 17.96
C ILE A 480 -14.99 -27.55 19.13
N ILE A 481 -14.25 -26.44 19.07
CA ILE A 481 -14.26 -25.38 20.07
C ILE A 481 -14.78 -24.09 19.45
N GLY A 482 -15.87 -23.56 20.00
CA GLY A 482 -16.45 -22.29 19.60
C GLY A 482 -15.58 -21.09 20.02
N PRO A 483 -15.87 -19.88 19.51
CA PRO A 483 -15.19 -18.66 19.93
C PRO A 483 -15.53 -18.33 21.39
N GLY A 484 -14.51 -18.01 22.19
CA GLY A 484 -14.62 -17.74 23.62
C GLY A 484 -14.93 -18.97 24.48
N GLU A 485 -14.96 -20.17 23.90
CA GLU A 485 -15.29 -21.41 24.59
C GLU A 485 -14.03 -22.04 25.23
N GLN A 486 -14.26 -22.82 26.28
CA GLN A 486 -13.30 -23.75 26.86
C GLN A 486 -13.89 -25.15 26.81
N VAL A 487 -13.10 -26.13 26.36
CA VAL A 487 -13.51 -27.52 26.25
C VAL A 487 -12.53 -28.44 26.96
N THR A 488 -13.06 -29.54 27.49
CA THR A 488 -12.26 -30.65 28.02
C THR A 488 -12.32 -31.80 27.04
N ILE A 489 -11.16 -32.23 26.54
CA ILE A 489 -11.00 -33.40 25.69
C ILE A 489 -10.48 -34.54 26.55
N SER A 490 -11.37 -35.48 26.87
CA SER A 490 -11.04 -36.67 27.65
C SER A 490 -10.58 -37.82 26.75
N PHE A 491 -9.45 -38.41 27.08
CA PHE A 491 -8.92 -39.60 26.42
C PHE A 491 -8.20 -40.50 27.42
N SER A 492 -7.75 -41.65 26.96
CA SER A 492 -7.05 -42.62 27.81
C SER A 492 -5.59 -42.77 27.40
N TRP A 493 -4.71 -43.01 28.37
CA TRP A 493 -3.27 -43.21 28.18
C TRP A 493 -2.83 -44.52 28.85
N ARG A 494 -1.91 -45.24 28.21
CA ARG A 494 -1.35 -46.49 28.70
C ARG A 494 0.16 -46.52 28.45
N VAL A 495 0.91 -47.02 29.42
CA VAL A 495 2.37 -47.22 29.29
C VAL A 495 2.71 -48.70 29.44
N SER A 496 3.78 -49.13 28.76
CA SER A 496 4.27 -50.52 28.73
C SER A 496 5.60 -50.73 29.46
N VAL A 497 6.20 -49.66 29.98
CA VAL A 497 7.51 -49.65 30.63
C VAL A 497 7.35 -49.20 32.07
N LEU A 498 8.11 -49.81 32.99
CA LEU A 498 8.14 -49.45 34.40
C LEU A 498 8.92 -48.15 34.63
N GLY A 499 8.46 -47.34 35.58
CA GLY A 499 9.14 -46.11 36.00
C GLY A 499 8.26 -44.87 35.91
N GLU A 500 8.88 -43.72 36.17
CA GLU A 500 8.21 -42.42 36.12
C GLU A 500 8.11 -41.91 34.67
N ASP A 501 6.91 -41.53 34.25
CA ASP A 501 6.68 -40.93 32.93
C ASP A 501 5.66 -39.80 32.98
N SER A 502 5.67 -38.92 31.99
CA SER A 502 4.65 -37.88 31.78
C SER A 502 4.25 -37.84 30.32
N LEU A 503 3.08 -37.28 30.08
CA LEU A 503 2.54 -37.10 28.74
C LEU A 503 2.80 -35.68 28.27
N SER A 504 3.36 -35.51 27.08
CA SER A 504 3.48 -34.21 26.44
C SER A 504 2.61 -34.15 25.19
N CYS A 505 1.63 -33.28 25.19
CA CYS A 505 0.65 -33.16 24.12
C CYS A 505 0.81 -31.84 23.37
N ARG A 506 0.67 -31.89 22.04
CA ARG A 506 0.63 -30.73 21.17
C ARG A 506 -0.70 -30.64 20.45
N ILE A 507 -1.20 -29.42 20.30
CA ILE A 507 -2.31 -29.15 19.39
C ILE A 507 -1.76 -29.21 17.97
N LEU A 508 -2.40 -29.98 17.09
CA LEU A 508 -2.00 -30.08 15.68
C LEU A 508 -2.52 -28.87 14.90
N THR A 509 -1.65 -27.91 14.61
CA THR A 509 -1.99 -26.72 13.85
C THR A 509 -2.01 -27.00 12.33
N PRO A 510 -2.82 -26.26 11.55
CA PRO A 510 -2.91 -26.47 10.10
C PRO A 510 -1.61 -26.12 9.39
N THR A 511 -1.19 -26.94 8.42
CA THR A 511 0.00 -26.67 7.60
C THR A 511 -0.19 -25.54 6.60
N GLN A 512 -1.42 -25.06 6.42
CA GLN A 512 -1.74 -23.91 5.58
C GLN A 512 -1.38 -22.57 6.25
N LEU A 513 -1.09 -22.56 7.55
CA LEU A 513 -0.71 -21.33 8.24
C LEU A 513 0.70 -20.89 7.81
N VAL A 514 0.87 -19.58 7.64
CA VAL A 514 2.16 -18.95 7.34
C VAL A 514 3.08 -19.04 8.57
N ASP A 515 2.50 -18.80 9.75
CA ASP A 515 3.10 -19.06 11.05
C ASP A 515 2.29 -20.17 11.73
N GLU A 516 2.94 -21.26 12.13
CA GLU A 516 2.29 -22.40 12.78
C GLU A 516 1.55 -22.02 14.07
N PHE A 517 1.88 -20.87 14.67
CA PHE A 517 1.26 -20.33 15.87
C PHE A 517 0.23 -19.23 15.62
N ALA A 518 -0.07 -18.87 14.37
CA ALA A 518 -1.00 -17.77 14.07
C ALA A 518 -2.42 -18.02 14.61
N PHE A 519 -2.86 -19.27 14.63
CA PHE A 519 -4.12 -19.70 15.29
C PHE A 519 -3.90 -20.32 16.67
N GLY A 520 -2.67 -20.22 17.19
CA GLY A 520 -2.26 -20.68 18.52
C GLY A 520 -1.64 -22.06 18.48
N GLY A 521 -2.13 -22.95 19.34
CA GLY A 521 -1.62 -24.29 19.51
C GLY A 521 -0.57 -24.37 20.62
N GLY A 522 0.61 -24.89 20.27
CA GLY A 522 1.68 -25.16 21.23
C GLY A 522 1.54 -26.51 21.93
N GLN A 523 2.36 -26.69 22.97
CA GLN A 523 2.56 -27.96 23.68
C GLN A 523 2.40 -27.78 25.20
N MET A 524 1.82 -28.78 25.85
CA MET A 524 1.62 -28.84 27.30
C MET A 524 2.01 -30.23 27.82
N SER A 525 2.63 -30.28 29.00
CA SER A 525 2.97 -31.55 29.66
C SER A 525 2.12 -31.78 30.89
N SER A 526 1.77 -33.04 31.15
CA SER A 526 1.06 -33.47 32.34
C SER A 526 1.98 -33.52 33.56
N GLN A 527 1.41 -33.80 34.73
CA GLN A 527 2.20 -34.27 35.86
C GLN A 527 2.82 -35.66 35.58
N ASN A 528 3.82 -36.03 36.37
CA ASN A 528 4.46 -37.35 36.32
C ASN A 528 3.58 -38.43 36.98
N VAL A 529 3.56 -39.63 36.39
CA VAL A 529 2.89 -40.83 36.90
C VAL A 529 3.93 -41.93 37.04
N ASN A 530 3.98 -42.57 38.21
CA ASN A 530 4.84 -43.72 38.47
C ASN A 530 4.17 -45.02 38.02
N TRP A 531 4.74 -45.71 37.04
CA TRP A 531 4.22 -46.96 36.50
C TRP A 531 4.85 -48.17 37.18
N VAL A 532 4.06 -48.91 37.95
CA VAL A 532 4.49 -50.08 38.73
C VAL A 532 4.06 -51.39 38.09
N ALA A 533 4.66 -52.51 38.48
CA ALA A 533 4.24 -53.81 37.97
C ALA A 533 2.80 -54.10 38.42
N ALA A 534 1.97 -54.60 37.52
CA ALA A 534 0.62 -55.05 37.88
C ALA A 534 0.71 -56.07 39.03
N GLU A 535 -0.10 -55.88 40.08
CA GLU A 535 -0.17 -56.84 41.18
C GLU A 535 -0.60 -58.20 40.62
N ASP A 536 0.24 -59.21 40.83
CA ASP A 536 -0.09 -60.60 40.49
C ASP A 536 -1.12 -61.12 41.50
N ASP A 537 -2.39 -60.81 41.28
CA ASP A 537 -3.51 -61.31 42.08
C ASP A 537 -3.80 -62.82 41.81
N GLY A 538 -2.79 -63.55 41.30
CA GLY A 538 -2.81 -64.95 40.90
C GLY A 538 -2.09 -65.92 41.85
N GLY A 539 -1.72 -65.50 43.06
CA GLY A 539 -0.90 -66.28 43.99
C GLY A 539 -1.52 -67.55 44.60
N ASP A 540 -2.85 -67.75 44.54
CA ASP A 540 -3.52 -68.83 45.27
C ASP A 540 -3.79 -70.13 44.47
N SER A 541 -3.34 -70.22 43.22
CA SER A 541 -3.62 -71.42 42.37
C SER A 541 -2.74 -72.65 42.68
N LEU A 542 -1.65 -72.51 43.45
CA LEU A 542 -0.74 -73.61 43.77
C LEU A 542 -1.12 -74.40 45.03
N LEU A 543 -1.91 -73.81 45.95
CA LEU A 543 -2.31 -74.46 47.20
C LEU A 543 -3.23 -75.68 46.98
N PRO A 544 -4.25 -75.63 46.09
CA PRO A 544 -5.09 -76.78 45.79
C PRO A 544 -4.32 -77.91 45.08
N ALA A 545 -3.37 -77.57 44.22
CA ALA A 545 -2.54 -78.54 43.51
C ALA A 545 -1.57 -79.30 44.44
N LEU A 546 -0.97 -78.60 45.41
CA LEU A 546 -0.12 -79.21 46.43
C LEU A 546 -0.92 -80.14 47.38
N ILE A 547 -2.14 -79.75 47.77
CA ILE A 547 -3.02 -80.59 48.58
C ILE A 547 -3.44 -81.84 47.79
N ALA A 548 -3.80 -81.70 46.51
CA ALA A 548 -4.13 -82.84 45.65
C ALA A 548 -2.94 -83.80 45.46
N LEU A 549 -1.71 -83.28 45.33
CA LEU A 549 -0.50 -84.09 45.18
C LEU A 549 -0.17 -84.86 46.48
N ALA A 550 -0.37 -84.24 47.64
CA ALA A 550 -0.18 -84.89 48.95
C ALA A 550 -1.22 -86.01 49.19
N ILE A 551 -2.48 -85.79 48.81
CA ILE A 551 -3.52 -86.83 48.88
C ILE A 551 -3.22 -87.97 47.91
N ALA A 552 -2.82 -87.67 46.67
CA ALA A 552 -2.46 -88.68 45.67
C ALA A 552 -1.23 -89.53 46.08
N ALA A 553 -0.21 -88.90 46.68
CA ALA A 553 0.96 -89.62 47.21
C ALA A 553 0.61 -90.51 48.42
N SER A 554 -0.32 -90.06 49.27
CA SER A 554 -0.78 -90.82 50.43
C SER A 554 -1.61 -92.05 50.03
N VAL A 555 -2.53 -91.89 49.07
CA VAL A 555 -3.35 -93.00 48.55
C VAL A 555 -2.51 -93.95 47.70
N GLY A 556 -1.62 -93.44 46.85
CA GLY A 556 -0.70 -94.25 46.04
C GLY A 556 0.31 -95.02 46.89
N GLY A 557 0.80 -94.42 47.97
CA GLY A 557 1.67 -95.08 48.95
C GLY A 557 0.98 -96.22 49.70
N PHE A 558 -0.28 -96.03 50.12
CA PHE A 558 -1.06 -97.08 50.79
C PHE A 558 -1.38 -98.27 49.86
N PHE A 559 -1.73 -97.99 48.59
CA PHE A 559 -1.96 -99.04 47.59
C PHE A 559 -0.71 -99.84 47.23
N LEU A 560 0.45 -99.18 47.11
CA LEU A 560 1.71 -99.88 46.85
C LEU A 560 2.17 -100.72 48.06
N PHE A 561 1.93 -100.25 49.28
CA PHE A 561 2.25 -101.00 50.50
C PHE A 561 1.34 -102.22 50.70
N SER A 562 0.04 -102.14 50.33
CA SER A 562 -0.86 -103.30 50.40
C SER A 562 -0.50 -104.39 49.38
N ILE A 563 -0.07 -104.02 48.17
CA ILE A 563 0.40 -104.98 47.14
C ILE A 563 1.73 -105.63 47.56
N TYR A 564 2.60 -104.93 48.27
CA TYR A 564 3.87 -105.49 48.73
C TYR A 564 3.67 -106.54 49.84
N ASN A 565 2.69 -106.34 50.74
CA ASN A 565 2.35 -107.31 51.78
C ASN A 565 1.60 -108.55 51.25
N GLU A 566 0.79 -108.44 50.19
CA GLU A 566 0.16 -109.63 49.56
C GLU A 566 1.18 -110.52 48.82
N ARG A 567 2.37 -109.99 48.49
CA ARG A 567 3.40 -110.73 47.75
C ARG A 567 4.37 -111.52 48.64
N GLU A 568 4.35 -111.30 49.97
CA GLU A 568 5.12 -112.10 50.93
C GLU A 568 4.41 -113.38 51.39
N GLU A 569 3.08 -113.53 51.17
CA GLU A 569 2.36 -114.79 51.49
C GLU A 569 2.43 -115.86 50.38
N ASP A 570 2.92 -115.53 49.17
CA ASP A 570 3.02 -116.46 48.02
C ASP A 570 4.45 -117.01 47.77
N LEU A 571 5.37 -116.89 48.74
CA LEU A 571 6.75 -117.41 48.66
C LEU A 571 7.13 -118.42 49.77
N GLU A 572 6.16 -119.06 50.41
CA GLU A 572 6.33 -120.32 51.14
C GLU A 572 5.54 -121.46 50.46
N GLU A 573 6.10 -122.01 49.38
CA GLU A 573 5.98 -123.45 49.02
C GLU A 573 7.27 -123.95 48.36
#